data_AF-A0A1K2HY84-F1
#
_entry.id   AF-A0A1K2HY84-F1
#
_cell.length_a   1.000
_cell.length_b   1.000
_cell.length_c   1.000
_cell.angle_alpha   90.00
_cell.angle_beta   90.00
_cell.angle_gamma   90.00
#
_symmetry.space_group_name_H-M   'P 1'
#
loop_
_entity.id
_entity.type
_entity.pdbx_description
1 polymer ?
#
loop_
_entity_poly.entity_id
_entity_poly.type
_entity_poly.pdbx_seq_one_letter_code
_entity_poly.pdbx_strand_id
1 'polypeptide(L)'
;MEGLPPIVDLRQSATALRVQRGVMRLLRQAHDFCCYAEVPLRNGRRADVLGVGPGGEVWIVEIKSSLTDFRVDRKWPEYKDFCDRFFFAKPPELDPDIFPAEEGLIVADGHDAAIVRQAPHAPLASARRKALLLKLARLGADRIHTLMDPIDRL
;
A
#
# COMPACT_ATOMS: atom_id res chain seq x y z
N MET A 1 18.43 -11.64 -17.53
CA MET A 1 18.28 -10.71 -16.40
C MET A 1 17.21 -11.31 -15.52
N GLU A 2 17.63 -12.13 -14.56
CA GLU A 2 16.74 -12.82 -13.64
C GLU A 2 16.00 -11.76 -12.81
N GLY A 3 14.67 -11.80 -12.81
CA GLY A 3 13.86 -10.78 -12.15
C GLY A 3 14.18 -10.75 -10.66
N LEU A 4 14.33 -9.55 -10.11
CA LEU A 4 14.57 -9.38 -8.68
C LEU A 4 13.49 -10.13 -7.89
N PRO A 5 13.86 -10.94 -6.88
CA PRO A 5 12.90 -11.70 -6.12
C PRO A 5 11.90 -10.73 -5.46
N PRO A 6 10.61 -11.09 -5.39
CA PRO A 6 9.65 -10.27 -4.67
C PRO A 6 10.10 -10.12 -3.21
N ILE A 7 9.86 -8.95 -2.63
CA ILE A 7 10.04 -8.76 -1.18
C ILE A 7 9.04 -9.71 -0.50
N VAL A 8 9.55 -10.83 0.05
CA VAL A 8 8.73 -11.85 0.72
C VAL A 8 8.69 -11.53 2.21
N ASP A 9 7.56 -10.96 2.67
CA ASP A 9 7.21 -10.97 4.10
C ASP A 9 6.47 -12.28 4.39
N LEU A 10 7.02 -13.13 5.27
CA LEU A 10 6.43 -14.42 5.66
C LEU A 10 5.06 -14.26 6.36
N ARG A 11 4.64 -13.03 6.68
CA ARG A 11 3.31 -12.71 7.23
C ARG A 11 2.25 -12.52 6.14
N GLN A 12 2.64 -12.30 4.88
CA GLN A 12 1.70 -12.06 3.80
C GLN A 12 1.27 -13.37 3.13
N SER A 13 -0.04 -13.57 3.00
CA SER A 13 -0.59 -14.69 2.24
C SER A 13 -0.30 -14.53 0.74
N ALA A 14 -0.31 -15.64 0.00
CA ALA A 14 -0.21 -15.60 -1.47
C ALA A 14 -1.31 -14.72 -2.10
N THR A 15 -2.48 -14.65 -1.47
CA THR A 15 -3.58 -13.77 -1.87
C THR A 15 -3.24 -12.29 -1.64
N ALA A 16 -2.69 -11.94 -0.49
CA ALA A 16 -2.25 -10.57 -0.21
C ALA A 16 -1.20 -10.10 -1.24
N LEU A 17 -0.21 -10.95 -1.57
CA LEU A 17 0.81 -10.62 -2.58
C LEU A 17 0.22 -10.39 -3.98
N ARG A 18 -0.80 -11.17 -4.38
CA ARG A 18 -1.51 -10.94 -5.65
C ARG A 18 -2.24 -9.59 -5.62
N VAL A 19 -3.04 -9.33 -4.59
CA VAL A 19 -3.75 -8.05 -4.42
C VAL A 19 -2.77 -6.86 -4.45
N GLN A 20 -1.66 -6.96 -3.72
CA GLN A 20 -0.60 -5.93 -3.70
C GLN A 20 -0.09 -5.62 -5.11
N ARG A 21 0.18 -6.66 -5.90
CA ARG A 21 0.66 -6.52 -7.28
C ARG A 21 -0.35 -5.81 -8.17
N GLY A 22 -1.62 -6.18 -8.12
CA GLY A 22 -2.69 -5.50 -8.88
C GLY A 22 -2.84 -4.04 -8.47
N VAL A 23 -2.88 -3.76 -7.17
CA VAL A 23 -2.96 -2.39 -6.62
C VAL A 23 -1.79 -1.54 -7.13
N MET A 24 -0.55 -2.01 -7.01
CA MET A 24 0.61 -1.25 -7.46
C MET A 24 0.61 -1.00 -8.98
N ARG A 25 0.08 -1.96 -9.77
CA ARG A 25 -0.09 -1.77 -11.22
C ARG A 25 -1.11 -0.70 -11.54
N LEU A 26 -2.30 -0.76 -10.94
CA LEU A 26 -3.34 0.25 -11.09
C LEU A 26 -2.81 1.64 -10.73
N LEU A 27 -2.21 1.79 -9.56
CA LEU A 27 -1.67 3.07 -9.09
C LEU A 27 -0.61 3.62 -10.05
N ARG A 28 0.29 2.77 -10.57
CA ARG A 28 1.31 3.20 -11.52
C ARG A 28 0.72 3.57 -12.88
N GLN A 29 -0.14 2.74 -13.43
CA GLN A 29 -0.58 2.84 -14.82
C GLN A 29 -1.71 3.86 -15.02
N ALA A 30 -2.67 3.91 -14.09
CA ALA A 30 -3.84 4.77 -14.22
C ALA A 30 -3.66 6.13 -13.53
N HIS A 31 -2.73 6.26 -12.59
CA HIS A 31 -2.61 7.45 -11.75
C HIS A 31 -1.21 8.08 -11.73
N ASP A 32 -0.19 7.46 -12.33
CA ASP A 32 1.22 7.92 -12.31
C ASP A 32 1.82 7.96 -10.88
N PHE A 33 1.48 6.98 -10.05
CA PHE A 33 2.01 6.90 -8.69
C PHE A 33 3.29 6.05 -8.64
N CYS A 34 4.23 6.47 -7.79
CA CYS A 34 5.34 5.64 -7.33
C CYS A 34 4.94 4.90 -6.06
N CYS A 35 5.02 3.57 -6.07
CA CYS A 35 4.52 2.74 -4.97
C CYS A 35 5.64 2.13 -4.14
N TYR A 36 5.37 2.03 -2.84
CA TYR A 36 6.18 1.33 -1.86
C TYR A 36 5.28 0.29 -1.17
N ALA A 37 5.74 -0.97 -1.13
CA ALA A 37 5.12 -1.98 -0.29
C ALA A 37 5.70 -1.93 1.13
N GLU A 38 4.97 -2.38 2.14
CA GLU A 38 5.46 -2.64 3.50
C GLU A 38 6.17 -1.42 4.13
N VAL A 39 5.50 -0.26 4.17
CA VAL A 39 6.09 0.99 4.65
C VAL A 39 5.87 1.15 6.16
N PRO A 40 6.93 1.15 7.00
CA PRO A 40 6.77 1.46 8.42
C PRO A 40 6.33 2.90 8.60
N LEU A 41 5.39 3.15 9.49
CA LEU A 41 4.87 4.47 9.85
C LEU A 41 5.38 4.92 11.23
N ARG A 42 5.22 6.20 11.56
CA ARG A 42 5.77 6.76 12.81
C ARG A 42 5.05 6.26 14.06
N ASN A 43 3.81 5.83 13.93
CA ASN A 43 3.01 5.23 15.02
C ASN A 43 3.34 3.75 15.29
N GLY A 44 4.41 3.20 14.68
CA GLY A 44 4.79 1.80 14.81
C GLY A 44 3.92 0.84 13.99
N ARG A 45 2.99 1.34 13.17
CA ARG A 45 2.26 0.54 12.19
C ARG A 45 3.07 0.37 10.90
N ARG A 46 2.56 -0.45 9.99
CA ARG A 46 3.12 -0.64 8.66
C ARG A 46 1.98 -0.59 7.65
N ALA A 47 2.08 0.30 6.66
CA ALA A 47 1.14 0.34 5.55
C ALA A 47 1.52 -0.71 4.51
N ASP A 48 0.54 -1.49 4.05
CA ASP A 48 0.78 -2.55 3.06
C ASP A 48 1.23 -1.96 1.72
N VAL A 49 0.50 -0.98 1.19
CA VAL A 49 0.93 -0.19 0.03
C VAL A 49 0.79 1.30 0.32
N LEU A 50 1.82 2.05 -0.02
CA LEU A 50 1.81 3.50 -0.04
C LEU A 50 2.20 3.98 -1.43
N GLY A 51 1.35 4.78 -2.05
CA GLY A 51 1.62 5.44 -3.33
C GLY A 51 1.91 6.93 -3.15
N VAL A 52 2.86 7.46 -3.92
CA VAL A 52 3.15 8.89 -4.03
C VAL A 52 2.82 9.35 -5.45
N GLY A 53 1.88 10.29 -5.58
CA GLY A 53 1.51 10.91 -6.85
C GLY A 53 2.47 12.00 -7.30
N PRO A 54 2.34 12.50 -8.55
CA PRO A 54 3.26 13.49 -9.13
C PRO A 54 3.22 14.85 -8.41
N GLY A 55 2.12 15.19 -7.75
CA GLY A 55 1.99 16.39 -6.91
C GLY A 55 2.45 16.19 -5.46
N GLY A 56 2.93 14.99 -5.11
CA GLY A 56 3.29 14.61 -3.74
C GLY A 56 2.08 14.20 -2.89
N GLU A 57 0.95 13.89 -3.52
CA GLU A 57 -0.19 13.22 -2.88
C GLU A 57 0.23 11.84 -2.37
N VAL A 58 -0.28 11.45 -1.22
CA VAL A 58 0.03 10.17 -0.60
C VAL A 58 -1.25 9.38 -0.45
N TRP A 59 -1.32 8.20 -1.06
CA TRP A 59 -2.41 7.26 -0.84
C TRP A 59 -1.90 6.06 -0.06
N ILE A 60 -2.67 5.61 0.92
CA ILE A 60 -2.43 4.34 1.61
C ILE A 60 -3.51 3.36 1.17
N VAL A 61 -3.08 2.15 0.85
CA VAL A 61 -3.96 1.01 0.54
C VAL A 61 -3.65 -0.11 1.53
N GLU A 62 -4.64 -0.47 2.33
CA GLU A 62 -4.59 -1.56 3.30
C GLU A 62 -5.21 -2.82 2.68
N ILE A 63 -4.45 -3.90 2.61
CA ILE A 63 -4.87 -5.14 1.96
C ILE A 63 -5.57 -6.04 2.97
N LYS A 64 -6.80 -6.46 2.65
CA LYS A 64 -7.53 -7.49 3.39
C LYS A 64 -7.75 -8.70 2.51
N SER A 65 -6.95 -9.73 2.77
CA SER A 65 -6.92 -10.97 1.99
C SER A 65 -8.02 -11.96 2.36
N SER A 66 -8.72 -11.74 3.49
CA SER A 66 -9.82 -12.57 3.97
C SER A 66 -10.74 -11.81 4.93
N LEU A 67 -11.89 -12.40 5.24
CA LEU A 67 -12.81 -11.88 6.27
C LEU A 67 -12.16 -11.84 7.67
N THR A 68 -11.35 -12.85 8.00
CA THR A 68 -10.64 -12.90 9.29
C THR A 68 -9.63 -11.76 9.40
N ASP A 69 -8.84 -11.54 8.35
CA ASP A 69 -7.86 -10.46 8.23
C ASP A 69 -8.50 -9.09 8.50
N PHE A 70 -9.65 -8.82 7.87
CA PHE A 70 -10.43 -7.61 8.12
C PHE A 70 -10.95 -7.51 9.56
N ARG A 71 -11.49 -8.59 10.14
CA ARG A 71 -12.09 -8.56 11.49
C ARG A 71 -11.07 -8.37 12.61
N VAL A 72 -9.84 -8.85 12.44
CA VAL A 72 -8.79 -8.74 13.47
C VAL A 72 -8.08 -7.40 13.41
N ASP A 73 -7.95 -6.80 12.23
CA ASP A 73 -7.39 -5.47 12.12
C ASP A 73 -8.42 -4.40 12.47
N ARG A 74 -8.34 -3.94 13.72
CA ARG A 74 -9.17 -2.83 14.24
C ARG A 74 -8.45 -1.50 14.26
N LYS A 75 -7.21 -1.46 13.78
CA LYS A 75 -6.30 -0.31 13.91
C LYS A 75 -6.13 0.44 12.60
N TRP A 76 -6.77 -0.02 11.54
CA TRP A 76 -6.79 0.64 10.25
C TRP A 76 -7.14 2.14 10.28
N PRO A 77 -8.01 2.67 11.18
CA PRO A 77 -8.30 4.10 11.18
C PRO A 77 -7.04 4.95 11.45
N GLU A 78 -6.05 4.40 12.15
CA GLU A 78 -4.78 5.09 12.46
C GLU A 78 -3.95 5.38 11.20
N TYR A 79 -4.20 4.71 10.08
CA TYR A 79 -3.49 4.96 8.81
C TYR A 79 -3.89 6.28 8.15
N LYS A 80 -5.12 6.76 8.43
CA LYS A 80 -5.69 7.97 7.80
C LYS A 80 -4.92 9.23 8.15
N ASP A 81 -4.16 9.23 9.25
CA ASP A 81 -3.26 10.33 9.64
C ASP A 81 -2.00 10.44 8.75
N PHE A 82 -1.78 9.48 7.85
CA PHE A 82 -0.58 9.34 7.02
C PHE A 82 -0.87 9.32 5.52
N CYS A 83 -2.09 9.65 5.07
CA CYS A 83 -2.44 9.73 3.66
C CYS A 83 -3.49 10.81 3.36
N ASP A 84 -3.52 11.27 2.11
CA ASP A 84 -4.60 12.10 1.57
C ASP A 84 -5.85 11.30 1.25
N ARG A 85 -5.66 10.01 0.93
CA ARG A 85 -6.72 9.04 0.65
C ARG A 85 -6.35 7.69 1.21
N PHE A 86 -7.31 7.06 1.88
CA PHE A 86 -7.21 5.72 2.40
C PHE A 86 -8.13 4.79 1.62
N PHE A 87 -7.59 3.65 1.19
CA PHE A 87 -8.35 2.59 0.55
C PHE A 87 -8.15 1.28 1.30
N PHE A 88 -9.18 0.46 1.36
CA PHE A 88 -9.00 -0.98 1.45
C PHE A 88 -8.76 -1.57 0.06
N ALA A 89 -7.98 -2.66 -0.02
CA ALA A 89 -7.91 -3.51 -1.18
C ALA A 89 -8.27 -4.95 -0.84
N LYS A 90 -9.09 -5.58 -1.69
CA LYS A 90 -9.62 -6.93 -1.47
C LYS A 90 -9.49 -7.80 -2.72
N PRO A 91 -9.34 -9.14 -2.58
CA PRO A 91 -9.40 -10.05 -3.72
C PRO A 91 -10.83 -10.16 -4.25
N PRO A 92 -11.06 -10.50 -5.53
CA PRO A 92 -12.40 -10.51 -6.13
C PRO A 92 -13.45 -11.30 -5.34
N GLU A 93 -13.03 -12.39 -4.69
CA GLU A 93 -13.89 -13.33 -3.97
C GLU A 93 -14.35 -12.83 -2.59
N LEU A 94 -13.69 -11.83 -2.00
CA LEU A 94 -14.08 -11.29 -0.70
C LEU A 94 -15.25 -10.32 -0.88
N ASP A 95 -16.31 -10.46 -0.09
CA ASP A 95 -17.51 -9.63 -0.18
C ASP A 95 -17.18 -8.14 0.05
N PRO A 96 -17.51 -7.22 -0.89
CA PRO A 96 -17.27 -5.79 -0.73
C PRO A 96 -18.10 -5.14 0.38
N ASP A 97 -19.24 -5.72 0.77
CA ASP A 97 -20.19 -5.11 1.71
C ASP A 97 -19.74 -5.23 3.18
N ILE A 98 -18.68 -6.01 3.45
CA ILE A 98 -18.08 -6.07 4.80
C ILE A 98 -17.28 -4.82 5.15
N PHE A 99 -16.85 -4.04 4.14
CA PHE A 99 -16.01 -2.86 4.32
C PHE A 99 -16.86 -1.62 4.60
N PRO A 100 -16.41 -0.69 5.47
CA PRO A 100 -17.15 0.54 5.76
C PRO A 100 -17.43 1.35 4.49
N ALA A 101 -18.68 1.75 4.28
CA ALA A 101 -19.15 2.36 3.03
C ALA A 101 -18.51 3.73 2.74
N GLU A 102 -18.01 4.40 3.78
CA GLU A 102 -17.33 5.70 3.72
C GLU A 102 -15.86 5.61 3.29
N GLU A 103 -15.25 4.43 3.29
CA GLU A 103 -13.83 4.25 2.96
C GLU A 103 -13.63 3.86 1.50
N GLY A 104 -12.48 4.23 0.92
CA GLY A 104 -12.15 3.79 -0.43
C GLY A 104 -12.04 2.28 -0.53
N LEU A 105 -12.40 1.72 -1.69
CA LEU A 105 -12.32 0.28 -1.94
C LEU A 105 -11.75 0.01 -3.33
N ILE A 106 -10.73 -0.85 -3.35
CA ILE A 106 -10.09 -1.39 -4.54
C ILE A 106 -10.35 -2.90 -4.58
N VAL A 107 -10.71 -3.41 -5.75
CA VAL A 107 -10.72 -4.85 -6.03
C VAL A 107 -9.51 -5.15 -6.91
N ALA A 108 -8.67 -6.11 -6.49
CA ALA A 108 -7.43 -6.40 -7.19
C ALA A 108 -7.10 -7.89 -7.20
N ASP A 109 -6.41 -8.32 -8.24
CA ASP A 109 -5.78 -9.63 -8.33
C ASP A 109 -4.30 -9.50 -8.74
N GLY A 110 -3.65 -10.58 -9.15
CA GLY A 110 -2.24 -10.54 -9.58
C GLY A 110 -2.00 -9.83 -10.92
N HIS A 111 -3.05 -9.53 -11.68
CA HIS A 111 -3.00 -8.99 -13.02
C HIS A 111 -3.31 -7.49 -13.03
N ASP A 112 -4.41 -7.08 -12.42
CA ASP A 112 -4.91 -5.71 -12.45
C ASP A 112 -5.70 -5.35 -11.18
N ALA A 113 -6.19 -4.11 -11.10
CA ALA A 113 -7.09 -3.66 -10.05
C ALA A 113 -8.06 -2.56 -10.54
N ALA A 114 -9.16 -2.39 -9.82
CA ALA A 114 -10.12 -1.31 -10.08
C ALA A 114 -10.55 -0.63 -8.77
N ILE A 115 -10.61 0.69 -8.78
CA ILE A 115 -11.27 1.46 -7.72
C ILE A 115 -12.78 1.30 -7.91
N VAL A 116 -13.43 0.54 -7.02
CA VAL A 116 -14.89 0.34 -7.04
C VAL A 116 -15.61 1.33 -6.15
N ARG A 117 -14.89 1.94 -5.20
CA ARG A 117 -15.39 3.03 -4.37
C ARG A 117 -14.28 4.05 -4.14
N GLN A 118 -14.51 5.29 -4.53
CA GLN A 118 -13.53 6.35 -4.38
C GLN A 118 -13.36 6.72 -2.91
N ALA A 119 -12.12 6.78 -2.44
CA ALA A 119 -11.81 7.24 -1.09
C ALA A 119 -12.15 8.72 -0.90
N PRO A 120 -12.64 9.15 0.27
CA PRO A 120 -12.75 10.57 0.61
C PRO A 120 -11.37 11.25 0.56
N HIS A 121 -11.35 12.52 0.20
CA HIS A 121 -10.13 13.31 0.20
C HIS A 121 -9.95 14.03 1.54
N ALA A 122 -8.89 13.70 2.27
CA ALA A 122 -8.54 14.32 3.54
C ALA A 122 -7.07 14.75 3.50
N PRO A 123 -6.76 16.00 3.06
CA PRO A 123 -5.39 16.42 2.81
C PRO A 123 -4.47 16.28 4.03
N LEU A 124 -3.29 15.71 3.82
CA LEU A 124 -2.24 15.72 4.82
C LEU A 124 -1.73 17.12 5.09
N ALA A 125 -1.59 17.44 6.38
CA ALA A 125 -0.88 18.63 6.83
C ALA A 125 0.53 18.69 6.23
N SER A 126 0.94 19.86 5.73
CA SER A 126 2.19 20.04 4.97
C SER A 126 3.44 19.53 5.70
N ALA A 127 3.52 19.74 7.03
CA ALA A 127 4.63 19.24 7.83
C ALA A 127 4.69 17.71 7.89
N ARG A 128 3.53 17.03 8.00
CA ARG A 128 3.45 15.56 7.98
C ARG A 128 3.80 15.02 6.60
N ARG A 129 3.27 15.64 5.54
CA ARG A 129 3.61 15.31 4.15
C ARG A 129 5.12 15.38 3.92
N LYS A 130 5.76 16.49 4.27
CA LYS A 130 7.21 16.67 4.11
C LYS A 130 7.99 15.57 4.85
N ALA A 131 7.64 15.28 6.09
CA ALA A 131 8.31 14.25 6.88
C ALA A 131 8.14 12.86 6.26
N LEU A 132 6.94 12.53 5.77
CA LEU A 132 6.65 11.25 5.13
C LEU A 132 7.37 11.11 3.78
N LEU A 133 7.35 12.13 2.93
CA LEU A 133 8.07 12.12 1.65
C LEU A 133 9.58 11.97 1.83
N LEU A 134 10.18 12.67 2.82
CA LEU A 134 11.60 12.49 3.13
C LEU A 134 11.92 11.06 3.58
N LYS A 135 11.05 10.46 4.40
CA LYS A 135 11.18 9.06 4.82
C LYS A 135 11.12 8.12 3.62
N LEU A 136 10.17 8.32 2.70
CA LEU A 136 9.98 7.49 1.52
C LEU A 136 11.14 7.62 0.52
N ALA A 137 11.67 8.83 0.35
CA ALA A 137 12.86 9.06 -0.48
C ALA A 137 14.05 8.24 0.03
N ARG A 138 14.33 8.29 1.34
CA ARG A 138 15.37 7.47 1.96
C ARG A 138 15.09 5.97 1.85
N LEU A 139 13.87 5.54 2.19
CA LEU A 139 13.47 4.13 2.10
C LEU A 139 13.62 3.58 0.67
N GLY A 140 13.27 4.37 -0.34
CA GLY A 140 13.43 4.00 -1.75
C GLY A 140 14.90 3.86 -2.13
N ALA A 141 15.72 4.85 -1.76
CA ALA A 141 17.17 4.80 -2.00
C ALA A 141 17.81 3.59 -1.29
N ASP A 142 17.46 3.33 -0.03
CA ASP A 142 17.98 2.19 0.74
C ASP A 142 17.60 0.85 0.09
N ARG A 143 16.34 0.69 -0.35
CA ARG A 143 15.88 -0.52 -1.06
C ARG A 143 16.62 -0.72 -2.38
N ILE A 144 16.79 0.34 -3.19
CA ILE A 144 17.54 0.27 -4.44
C ILE A 144 19.00 -0.08 -4.17
N HIS A 145 19.62 0.51 -3.15
CA HIS A 145 20.98 0.18 -2.73
C HIS A 145 21.11 -1.30 -2.40
N THR A 146 20.19 -1.89 -1.62
CA THR A 146 20.19 -3.33 -1.34
C THR A 146 20.07 -4.20 -2.60
N LEU A 147 19.40 -3.73 -3.65
CA LEU A 147 19.30 -4.46 -4.93
C LEU A 147 20.58 -4.30 -5.77
N MET A 148 21.24 -3.15 -5.68
CA MET A 148 22.49 -2.86 -6.39
C MET A 148 23.72 -3.50 -5.74
N ASP A 149 23.71 -3.58 -4.41
CA ASP A 149 24.76 -4.16 -3.57
C ASP A 149 24.13 -5.08 -2.52
N PRO A 150 23.72 -6.30 -2.92
CA PRO A 150 23.15 -7.26 -1.99
C PRO A 150 24.21 -7.70 -0.98
N ILE A 151 23.92 -7.57 0.31
CA ILE A 151 24.76 -8.20 1.34
C ILE A 151 24.64 -9.72 1.15
N ASP A 152 25.73 -10.37 0.79
CA ASP A 152 25.87 -11.82 0.91
C ASP A 152 25.65 -12.17 2.38
N ARG A 153 24.49 -12.77 2.70
CA ARG A 153 24.26 -13.31 4.04
C ARG A 153 25.18 -14.53 4.19
N LEU A 154 26.28 -14.37 4.91
CA LEU A 154 27.03 -15.48 5.52
C LEU A 154 26.14 -16.28 6.47
#